data_AF-A0A7J9KBZ2-F1
#
_entry.id   AF-A0A7J9KBZ2-F1
#
_cell.length_a   1.000
_cell.length_b   1.000
_cell.length_c   1.000
_cell.angle_alpha   90.00
_cell.angle_beta   90.00
_cell.angle_gamma   90.00
#
_symmetry.space_group_name_H-M   'P 1'
#
loop_
_entity.id
_entity.type
_entity.pdbx_description
1 polymer ?
#
loop_
_entity_poly.entity_id
_entity_poly.type
_entity_poly.pdbx_seq_one_letter_code
_entity_poly.pdbx_strand_id
1 'polypeptide(L)'
;MASNLLHFLSPPNLLHNHTSNLSSISNNPSKTLHFPIKCTSPTSESSQSDFPSPISHETTTSPESFPIEKRRRSEIVRERRPRPDIAKPEPPNFEVGWRRTKEINLEKPKGYVIMDFLEKLEGLMGREFGSTELLAKAGEIVAERAREEAEVLRDDGEVEDRMVTELFRVLKLMEMDLAMVKAAVKDETLSERLEQAKARCRQAILVANSF
;
A
#
# COMPACT_ATOMS: atom_id res chain seq x y z
N MET A 1 -1.15 -51.32 61.72
CA MET A 1 0.03 -50.64 62.30
C MET A 1 0.76 -49.96 61.17
N ALA A 2 0.89 -48.64 61.26
CA ALA A 2 1.44 -47.74 60.25
C ALA A 2 2.93 -48.01 59.95
N SER A 3 3.39 -47.64 58.76
CA SER A 3 4.34 -46.53 58.64
C SER A 3 4.55 -46.11 57.19
N ASN A 4 4.37 -44.80 56.98
CA ASN A 4 4.71 -44.05 55.78
C ASN A 4 6.24 -44.01 55.59
N LEU A 5 6.70 -43.98 54.34
CA LEU A 5 8.00 -43.38 54.02
C LEU A 5 7.93 -42.67 52.66
N LEU A 6 8.35 -41.42 52.73
CA LEU A 6 8.14 -40.32 51.80
C LEU A 6 9.05 -40.45 50.58
N HIS A 7 8.49 -40.45 49.37
CA HIS A 7 9.27 -40.11 48.17
C HIS A 7 9.32 -38.59 48.02
N PHE A 8 10.51 -38.07 48.27
CA PHE A 8 10.87 -36.67 48.13
C PHE A 8 10.79 -36.20 46.68
N LEU A 9 10.30 -34.97 46.56
CA LEU A 9 10.13 -34.14 45.38
C LEU A 9 11.44 -33.96 44.58
N SER A 10 11.36 -34.09 43.25
CA SER A 10 12.36 -33.51 42.34
C SER A 10 11.94 -32.09 41.97
N PRO A 11 12.86 -31.10 42.01
CA PRO A 11 12.57 -29.72 41.62
C PRO A 11 12.56 -29.51 40.10
N PRO A 12 11.87 -28.47 39.60
CA PRO A 12 11.85 -28.11 38.19
C PRO A 12 13.16 -27.43 37.76
N ASN A 13 13.67 -27.81 36.59
CA ASN A 13 14.75 -27.12 35.89
C ASN A 13 14.31 -25.69 35.52
N LEU A 14 14.84 -24.71 36.24
CA LEU A 14 14.88 -23.31 35.84
C LEU A 14 16.01 -23.12 34.82
N LEU A 15 15.69 -23.01 33.54
CA LEU A 15 16.59 -22.42 32.56
C LEU A 15 16.26 -20.94 32.41
N HIS A 16 17.03 -20.17 33.18
CA HIS A 16 17.11 -18.73 33.24
C HIS A 16 18.05 -18.24 32.13
N ASN A 17 17.53 -17.85 30.97
CA ASN A 17 18.35 -17.17 29.96
C ASN A 17 18.21 -15.66 30.14
N HIS A 18 19.16 -15.11 30.89
CA HIS A 18 19.41 -13.68 30.93
C HIS A 18 19.98 -13.19 29.60
N THR A 19 19.24 -12.26 29.03
CA THR A 19 19.69 -11.13 28.21
C THR A 19 21.09 -10.61 28.55
N SER A 20 21.94 -10.49 27.54
CA SER A 20 23.01 -9.50 27.50
C SER A 20 22.91 -8.71 26.20
N ASN A 21 22.35 -7.51 26.32
CA ASN A 21 22.50 -6.41 25.38
C ASN A 21 23.98 -6.03 25.29
N LEU A 22 24.51 -5.87 24.08
CA LEU A 22 25.44 -4.78 23.80
C LEU A 22 25.17 -4.25 22.38
N SER A 23 24.75 -3.01 22.38
CA SER A 23 24.48 -2.10 21.28
C SER A 23 25.69 -1.89 20.34
N SER A 24 25.42 -1.89 19.03
CA SER A 24 26.12 -1.01 18.10
C SER A 24 25.12 -0.33 17.17
N ILE A 25 25.31 0.98 17.11
CA ILE A 25 24.48 2.00 16.49
C ILE A 25 24.70 1.95 14.97
N SER A 26 23.61 1.86 14.19
CA SER A 26 23.61 2.30 12.80
C SER A 26 22.34 3.11 12.53
N ASN A 27 22.44 4.39 12.87
CA ASN A 27 21.46 5.40 12.51
C ASN A 27 21.62 5.70 11.01
N ASN A 28 20.79 5.10 10.16
CA ASN A 28 20.54 5.63 8.82
C ASN A 28 19.32 6.56 8.87
N PRO A 29 19.48 7.89 8.79
CA PRO A 29 18.35 8.77 8.59
C PRO A 29 17.90 8.66 7.13
N SER A 30 16.81 7.92 6.91
CA SER A 30 16.00 8.04 5.70
C SER A 30 15.56 9.49 5.57
N LYS A 31 16.20 10.24 4.67
CA LYS A 31 15.82 11.61 4.33
C LYS A 31 14.48 11.58 3.60
N THR A 32 13.38 11.64 4.35
CA THR A 32 12.08 12.04 3.84
C THR A 32 12.18 13.50 3.40
N LEU A 33 12.27 13.73 2.09
CA LEU A 33 12.07 15.06 1.51
C LEU A 33 10.59 15.43 1.62
N HIS A 34 10.20 15.94 2.80
CA HIS A 34 8.97 16.71 2.92
C HIS A 34 9.22 18.08 2.30
N PHE A 35 8.59 18.34 1.16
CA PHE A 35 8.44 19.69 0.64
C PHE A 35 7.23 20.35 1.33
N PRO A 36 7.42 21.31 2.25
CA PRO A 36 6.30 22.10 2.72
C PRO A 36 5.89 23.09 1.62
N ILE A 37 4.74 22.87 1.00
CA ILE A 37 4.07 23.89 0.20
C ILE A 37 3.52 24.92 1.19
N LYS A 38 4.31 25.98 1.41
CA LYS A 38 3.94 27.10 2.27
C LYS A 38 3.10 28.09 1.45
N CYS A 39 1.78 27.91 1.46
CA CYS A 39 0.85 28.90 0.93
C CYS A 39 0.87 30.13 1.84
N THR A 40 1.63 31.16 1.45
CA THR A 40 1.60 32.48 2.09
C THR A 40 1.14 33.47 1.03
N SER A 41 -0.10 33.95 1.18
CA SER A 41 -0.66 35.08 0.45
C SER A 41 0.12 36.35 0.79
N PRO A 42 0.74 37.05 -0.18
CA PRO A 42 1.43 38.30 0.10
C PRO A 42 0.47 39.49 -0.01
N THR A 43 0.29 40.16 1.12
CA THR A 43 -0.11 41.56 1.19
C THR A 43 1.01 42.42 0.57
N SER A 44 0.61 43.24 -0.38
CA SER A 44 1.22 44.47 -0.92
C SER A 44 2.51 44.98 -0.26
N GLU A 45 3.57 45.20 -1.05
CA GLU A 45 3.97 46.54 -1.51
C GLU A 45 5.23 46.52 -2.40
N SER A 46 5.22 47.45 -3.35
CA SER A 46 6.19 47.92 -4.34
C SER A 46 7.65 47.42 -4.32
N SER A 47 8.15 46.98 -5.47
CA SER A 47 9.21 47.70 -6.23
C SER A 47 9.51 47.01 -7.58
N GLN A 48 9.88 47.84 -8.55
CA GLN A 48 9.94 47.66 -10.00
C GLN A 48 11.04 46.68 -10.46
N SER A 49 10.82 45.97 -11.58
CA SER A 49 11.56 46.20 -12.84
C SER A 49 11.24 45.18 -13.96
N ASP A 50 11.02 45.75 -15.15
CA ASP A 50 11.47 45.31 -16.47
C ASP A 50 10.94 43.99 -17.11
N PHE A 51 9.79 44.11 -17.76
CA PHE A 51 9.51 43.40 -19.02
C PHE A 51 8.92 44.38 -20.05
N PRO A 52 9.55 44.61 -21.21
CA PRO A 52 9.01 45.55 -22.20
C PRO A 52 7.93 44.86 -23.05
N SER A 53 6.68 45.29 -22.87
CA SER A 53 5.59 45.04 -23.81
C SER A 53 5.79 45.89 -25.08
N PRO A 54 5.62 45.33 -26.30
CA PRO A 54 5.83 46.10 -27.52
C PRO A 54 4.69 47.11 -27.70
N ILE A 55 5.06 48.38 -27.63
CA ILE A 55 4.22 49.54 -27.94
C ILE A 55 4.11 49.64 -29.46
N SER A 56 2.87 49.69 -29.94
CA SER A 56 2.51 50.01 -31.32
C SER A 56 2.82 51.47 -31.63
N HIS A 57 3.88 51.78 -32.39
CA HIS A 57 3.97 53.03 -33.15
C HIS A 57 4.76 52.86 -34.46
N GLU A 58 4.15 53.39 -35.52
CA GLU A 58 4.76 53.95 -36.74
C GLU A 58 5.44 53.01 -37.74
N THR A 59 4.59 52.50 -38.63
CA THR A 59 4.73 52.67 -40.08
C THR A 59 5.52 53.94 -40.45
N THR A 60 6.65 53.80 -41.16
CA THR A 60 7.05 54.50 -42.39
C THR A 60 8.58 54.54 -42.48
N THR A 61 9.20 53.54 -43.12
CA THR A 61 10.51 53.77 -43.75
C THR A 61 10.26 54.52 -45.06
N SER A 62 10.83 55.72 -45.19
CA SER A 62 10.61 56.63 -46.32
C SER A 62 11.00 56.00 -47.66
N PRO A 63 10.28 56.30 -48.76
CA PRO A 63 10.44 55.63 -50.05
C PRO A 63 11.71 56.02 -50.84
N GLU A 64 12.57 56.89 -50.30
CA GLU A 64 13.74 57.42 -51.03
C GLU A 64 15.09 56.77 -50.65
N SER A 65 15.12 55.80 -49.75
CA SER A 65 16.38 55.27 -49.19
C SER A 65 16.68 53.79 -49.50
N PHE A 66 16.31 53.31 -50.69
CA PHE A 66 16.90 52.07 -51.23
C PHE A 66 17.18 52.19 -52.73
N PRO A 67 18.45 52.15 -53.17
CA PRO A 67 18.82 52.14 -54.58
C PRO A 67 18.47 50.78 -55.20
N ILE A 68 17.26 50.67 -55.73
CA ILE A 68 16.82 49.50 -56.50
C ILE A 68 17.35 49.66 -57.93
N GLU A 69 18.57 49.20 -58.13
CA GLU A 69 19.17 49.05 -59.44
C GLU A 69 18.43 47.94 -60.20
N LYS A 70 17.75 48.33 -61.29
CA LYS A 70 16.82 47.52 -62.09
C LYS A 70 17.53 46.29 -62.69
N ARG A 71 17.59 45.18 -61.94
CA ARG A 71 18.13 43.92 -62.46
C ARG A 71 17.22 43.37 -63.55
N ARG A 72 17.80 43.22 -64.74
CA ARG A 72 17.18 42.72 -65.98
C ARG A 72 16.48 41.38 -65.75
N ARG A 73 15.28 41.25 -66.34
CA ARG A 73 14.53 40.01 -66.46
C ARG A 73 15.26 39.06 -67.42
N SER A 74 16.15 38.23 -66.89
CA SER A 74 16.68 37.07 -67.61
C SER A 74 16.96 35.95 -66.63
N GLU A 75 16.26 34.83 -66.84
CA GLU A 75 16.77 33.48 -66.60
C GLU A 75 16.84 33.01 -65.14
N ILE A 76 15.67 32.87 -64.50
CA ILE A 76 15.49 31.87 -63.44
C ILE A 76 14.57 30.80 -64.00
N VAL A 77 15.16 29.79 -64.65
CA VAL A 77 14.46 28.56 -65.04
C VAL A 77 14.08 27.82 -63.75
N ARG A 78 12.78 27.80 -63.44
CA ARG A 78 12.25 26.96 -62.36
C ARG A 78 12.07 25.54 -62.89
N GLU A 79 13.07 24.69 -62.72
CA GLU A 79 12.88 23.24 -62.87
C GLU A 79 11.91 22.74 -61.78
N ARG A 80 10.65 22.54 -62.17
CA ARG A 80 9.67 21.82 -61.35
C ARG A 80 10.00 20.33 -61.38
N ARG A 81 10.90 19.87 -60.52
CA ARG A 81 10.98 18.43 -60.20
C ARG A 81 9.67 18.03 -59.51
N PRO A 82 8.92 17.03 -60.01
CA PRO A 82 7.80 16.47 -59.25
C PRO A 82 8.39 15.83 -57.98
N ARG A 83 8.02 16.36 -56.81
CA ARG A 83 8.35 15.70 -55.54
C ARG A 83 7.68 14.32 -55.60
N PRO A 84 8.40 13.20 -55.35
CA PRO A 84 7.73 11.97 -54.98
C PRO A 84 6.90 12.29 -53.72
N ASP A 85 5.66 11.81 -53.72
CA ASP A 85 4.71 12.00 -52.64
C ASP A 85 5.39 11.65 -51.31
N ILE A 86 5.68 12.66 -50.49
CA ILE A 86 6.15 12.49 -49.11
C ILE A 86 4.91 12.13 -48.27
N ALA A 87 4.28 11.01 -48.62
CA ALA A 87 3.44 10.30 -47.70
C ALA A 87 4.39 9.62 -46.72
N LYS A 88 4.65 10.27 -45.58
CA LYS A 88 5.18 9.55 -44.43
C LYS A 88 4.23 8.37 -44.24
N PRO A 89 4.69 7.10 -44.25
CA PRO A 89 3.81 6.00 -43.88
C PRO A 89 3.24 6.35 -42.51
N GLU A 90 1.92 6.20 -42.34
CA GLU A 90 1.32 6.40 -41.03
C GLU A 90 2.14 5.61 -40.01
N PRO A 91 2.56 6.23 -38.90
CA PRO A 91 3.32 5.53 -37.88
C PRO A 91 2.53 4.27 -37.51
N PRO A 92 3.17 3.09 -37.47
CA PRO A 92 2.48 1.83 -37.22
C PRO A 92 1.61 2.00 -35.99
N ASN A 93 0.30 1.92 -36.18
CA ASN A 93 -0.68 2.13 -35.14
C ASN A 93 -0.53 0.99 -34.15
N PHE A 94 0.25 1.20 -33.09
CA PHE A 94 0.28 0.29 -31.97
C PHE A 94 -1.08 0.45 -31.27
N GLU A 95 -2.07 -0.34 -31.67
CA GLU A 95 -3.30 -0.60 -30.90
C GLU A 95 -3.01 -1.22 -29.51
N VAL A 96 -1.76 -1.16 -29.05
CA VAL A 96 -1.19 -1.88 -27.91
C VAL A 96 -0.86 -0.88 -26.80
N GLY A 97 -1.82 -0.01 -26.46
CA GLY A 97 -1.74 0.84 -25.27
C GLY A 97 -2.52 0.30 -24.07
N TRP A 98 -3.54 -0.53 -24.34
CA TRP A 98 -4.56 -0.87 -23.33
C TRP A 98 -4.75 -2.38 -23.13
N ARG A 99 -4.14 -3.21 -23.97
CA ARG A 99 -4.14 -4.67 -23.77
C ARG A 99 -2.98 -5.05 -22.86
N ARG A 100 -3.28 -5.66 -21.73
CA ARG A 100 -2.26 -6.19 -20.82
C ARG A 100 -1.52 -7.33 -21.53
N THR A 101 -0.21 -7.16 -21.72
CA THR A 101 0.67 -8.16 -22.34
C THR A 101 1.00 -9.31 -21.41
N LYS A 102 0.66 -9.21 -20.12
CA LYS A 102 0.85 -10.24 -19.10
C LYS A 102 -0.49 -10.80 -18.69
N GLU A 103 -0.61 -12.13 -18.70
CA GLU A 103 -1.76 -12.84 -18.18
C GLU A 103 -1.89 -12.52 -16.68
N ILE A 104 -3.09 -12.11 -16.27
CA ILE A 104 -3.43 -11.92 -14.86
C ILE A 104 -4.15 -13.19 -14.43
N ASN A 105 -3.60 -13.88 -13.44
CA ASN A 105 -4.31 -14.96 -12.77
C ASN A 105 -5.52 -14.35 -12.04
N LEU A 106 -6.73 -14.66 -12.53
CA LEU A 106 -7.99 -14.24 -11.91
C LEU A 106 -8.45 -15.22 -10.82
N GLU A 107 -7.72 -16.33 -10.66
CA GLU A 107 -7.99 -17.36 -9.67
C GLU A 107 -7.68 -16.82 -8.28
N LYS A 108 -8.66 -16.97 -7.38
CA LYS A 108 -8.51 -16.59 -5.98
C LYS A 108 -7.86 -17.76 -5.23
N PRO A 109 -7.02 -17.48 -4.22
CA PRO A 109 -6.48 -18.54 -3.38
C PRO A 109 -7.60 -19.28 -2.64
N LYS A 110 -7.37 -20.55 -2.25
CA LYS A 110 -8.38 -21.41 -1.64
C LYS A 110 -8.96 -20.78 -0.37
N GLY A 111 -8.10 -20.25 0.50
CA GLY A 111 -8.50 -19.57 1.74
C GLY A 111 -9.00 -18.12 1.58
N TYR A 112 -9.30 -17.66 0.36
CA TYR A 112 -9.68 -16.26 0.11
C TYR A 112 -10.87 -15.77 0.96
N VAL A 113 -11.89 -16.62 1.11
CA VAL A 113 -13.09 -16.27 1.88
C VAL A 113 -12.75 -16.04 3.36
N ILE A 114 -11.92 -16.92 3.93
CA ILE A 114 -11.46 -16.82 5.32
C ILE A 114 -10.60 -15.56 5.49
N MET A 115 -9.71 -15.30 4.54
CA MET A 115 -8.87 -14.10 4.53
C MET A 115 -9.72 -12.82 4.52
N ASP A 116 -10.74 -12.73 3.67
CA ASP A 116 -11.63 -11.57 3.60
C ASP A 116 -12.37 -11.31 4.92
N PHE A 117 -12.82 -12.36 5.63
CA PHE A 117 -13.40 -12.20 6.96
C PHE A 117 -12.40 -11.65 7.98
N LEU A 118 -11.18 -12.18 7.97
CA LEU A 118 -10.12 -11.78 8.91
C LEU A 118 -9.57 -10.37 8.61
N GLU A 119 -9.44 -9.98 7.35
CA GLU A 119 -9.06 -8.64 6.92
C GLU A 119 -10.10 -7.61 7.39
N LYS A 120 -11.39 -7.92 7.25
CA LYS A 120 -12.47 -7.06 7.74
C LYS A 120 -12.42 -6.92 9.26
N LEU A 121 -12.11 -7.99 9.99
CA LEU A 121 -11.93 -7.95 11.44
C LEU A 121 -10.70 -7.13 11.86
N GLU A 122 -9.56 -7.28 11.16
CA GLU A 122 -8.38 -6.44 11.39
C GLU A 122 -8.72 -4.95 11.18
N GLY A 123 -9.41 -4.65 10.08
CA GLY A 123 -9.87 -3.29 9.77
C GLY A 123 -10.84 -2.73 10.81
N LEU A 124 -11.63 -3.57 11.48
CA LEU A 124 -12.47 -3.18 12.61
C LEU A 124 -11.64 -2.82 13.84
N MET A 125 -10.59 -3.59 14.15
CA MET A 125 -9.67 -3.27 15.25
C MET A 125 -8.82 -2.03 14.98
N GLY A 126 -8.61 -1.68 13.71
CA GLY A 126 -7.86 -0.50 13.27
C GLY A 126 -8.60 0.83 13.44
N ARG A 127 -9.90 0.79 13.71
CA ARG A 127 -10.77 1.97 13.85
C ARG A 127 -11.51 1.94 15.18
N GLU A 128 -12.11 3.06 15.56
CA GLU A 128 -13.00 3.14 16.72
C GLU A 128 -14.31 2.41 16.39
N PHE A 129 -14.37 1.11 16.70
CA PHE A 129 -15.55 0.29 16.46
C PHE A 129 -16.39 0.14 17.72
N GLY A 130 -17.36 1.04 17.88
CA GLY A 130 -18.39 0.94 18.92
C GLY A 130 -17.81 0.67 20.31
N SER A 131 -18.36 -0.32 21.02
CA SER A 131 -17.83 -0.80 22.29
C SER A 131 -16.86 -1.97 22.11
N THR A 132 -15.92 -2.12 23.05
CA THR A 132 -14.99 -3.27 23.08
C THR A 132 -15.73 -4.60 23.21
N GLU A 133 -16.90 -4.62 23.83
CA GLU A 133 -17.78 -5.78 23.90
C GLU A 133 -18.36 -6.17 22.54
N LEU A 134 -18.78 -5.18 21.75
CA LEU A 134 -19.28 -5.38 20.39
C LEU A 134 -18.16 -5.91 19.49
N LEU A 135 -16.96 -5.34 19.59
CA LEU A 135 -15.78 -5.80 18.86
C LEU A 135 -15.43 -7.25 19.20
N ALA A 136 -15.43 -7.60 20.49
CA ALA A 136 -15.16 -8.97 20.92
C ALA A 136 -16.22 -9.95 20.41
N LYS A 137 -17.50 -9.58 20.44
CA LYS A 137 -18.58 -10.42 19.88
C LYS A 137 -18.45 -10.57 18.36
N ALA A 138 -18.10 -9.50 17.65
CA ALA A 138 -17.83 -9.56 16.21
C ALA A 138 -16.69 -10.52 15.90
N GLY A 139 -15.60 -10.49 16.68
CA GLY A 139 -14.48 -11.42 16.50
C GLY A 139 -14.82 -12.87 16.79
N GLU A 140 -15.69 -13.15 17.78
CA GLU A 140 -16.22 -14.50 18.04
C GLU A 140 -16.98 -15.04 16.83
N ILE A 141 -17.88 -14.23 16.26
CA ILE A 141 -18.68 -14.60 15.08
C ILE A 141 -17.77 -14.82 13.86
N VAL A 142 -16.79 -13.95 13.65
CA VAL A 142 -15.82 -14.09 12.55
C VAL A 142 -14.98 -15.35 12.72
N ALA A 143 -14.53 -15.65 13.94
CA ALA A 143 -13.76 -16.86 14.22
C ALA A 143 -14.59 -18.14 14.00
N GLU A 144 -15.86 -18.13 14.41
CA GLU A 144 -16.79 -19.23 14.13
C GLU A 144 -16.99 -19.42 12.63
N ARG A 145 -17.29 -18.34 11.90
CA ARG A 145 -17.47 -18.44 10.45
C ARG A 145 -16.21 -18.89 9.72
N ALA A 146 -15.03 -18.39 10.13
CA ALA A 146 -13.76 -18.82 9.57
C ALA A 146 -13.48 -20.32 9.82
N ARG A 147 -13.95 -20.87 10.95
CA ARG A 147 -13.88 -22.32 11.20
C ARG A 147 -14.77 -23.10 10.25
N GLU A 148 -16.04 -22.71 10.12
CA GLU A 148 -16.98 -23.37 9.20
C GLU A 148 -16.43 -23.45 7.78
N GLU A 149 -15.93 -22.33 7.24
CA GLU A 149 -15.37 -22.31 5.88
C GLU A 149 -14.12 -23.19 5.74
N ALA A 150 -13.28 -23.25 6.78
CA ALA A 150 -12.10 -24.11 6.75
C ALA A 150 -12.47 -25.60 6.84
N GLU A 151 -13.56 -25.95 7.54
CA GLU A 151 -14.08 -27.31 7.55
C GLU A 151 -14.66 -27.71 6.19
N VAL A 152 -15.35 -26.80 5.50
CA VAL A 152 -15.79 -27.05 4.12
C VAL A 152 -14.60 -27.35 3.21
N LEU A 153 -13.54 -26.53 3.27
CA LEU A 153 -12.33 -26.76 2.47
C LEU A 153 -11.60 -28.07 2.83
N ARG A 154 -11.65 -28.49 4.10
CA ARG A 154 -11.11 -29.77 4.56
C ARG A 154 -11.92 -30.93 4.01
N ASP A 155 -13.24 -30.86 4.14
CA ASP A 155 -14.17 -31.93 3.76
C ASP A 155 -14.21 -32.13 2.24
N ASP A 156 -14.02 -31.05 1.47
CA ASP A 156 -13.82 -31.09 0.01
C ASP A 156 -12.43 -31.64 -0.40
N GLY A 157 -11.51 -31.82 0.55
CA GLY A 157 -10.14 -32.31 0.31
C GLY A 157 -9.24 -31.28 -0.37
N GLU A 158 -9.62 -30.00 -0.36
CA GLU A 158 -8.89 -28.92 -1.01
C GLU A 158 -7.69 -28.45 -0.19
N VAL A 159 -7.73 -28.60 1.14
CA VAL A 159 -6.70 -28.14 2.08
C VAL A 159 -6.29 -29.27 3.01
N GLU A 160 -4.99 -29.36 3.34
CA GLU A 160 -4.47 -30.35 4.28
C GLU A 160 -4.98 -30.11 5.72
N ASP A 161 -5.33 -31.19 6.42
CA ASP A 161 -5.79 -31.16 7.83
C ASP A 161 -4.84 -30.39 8.77
N ARG A 162 -3.54 -30.44 8.50
CA ARG A 162 -2.52 -29.73 9.27
C ARG A 162 -2.71 -28.22 9.19
N MET A 163 -2.97 -27.70 7.99
CA MET A 163 -3.16 -26.27 7.75
C MET A 163 -4.44 -25.76 8.44
N VAL A 164 -5.50 -26.56 8.40
CA VAL A 164 -6.77 -26.26 9.07
C VAL A 164 -6.58 -26.24 10.59
N THR A 165 -5.83 -27.20 11.13
CA THR A 165 -5.51 -27.26 12.57
C THR A 165 -4.68 -26.03 13.02
N GLU A 166 -3.71 -25.62 12.21
CA GLU A 166 -2.93 -24.40 12.48
C GLU A 166 -3.79 -23.14 12.45
N LEU A 167 -4.71 -23.04 11.48
CA LEU A 167 -5.67 -21.92 11.44
C LEU A 167 -6.51 -21.90 12.73
N PHE A 168 -7.05 -23.04 13.16
CA PHE A 168 -7.87 -23.12 14.37
C PHE A 168 -7.11 -22.72 15.63
N ARG A 169 -5.85 -23.13 15.73
CA ARG A 169 -4.96 -22.72 16.81
C ARG A 169 -4.80 -21.19 16.83
N VAL A 170 -4.53 -20.56 15.69
CA VAL A 170 -4.35 -19.10 15.62
C VAL A 170 -5.66 -18.36 15.92
N LEU A 171 -6.79 -18.82 15.36
CA LEU A 171 -8.12 -18.27 15.65
C LEU A 171 -8.44 -18.33 17.15
N LYS A 172 -8.11 -19.45 17.82
CA LYS A 172 -8.36 -19.59 19.25
C LYS A 172 -7.60 -18.57 20.08
N LEU A 173 -6.33 -18.37 19.73
CA LEU A 173 -5.50 -17.38 20.39
C LEU A 173 -5.97 -15.94 20.11
N MET A 174 -6.58 -15.69 18.95
CA MET A 174 -7.18 -14.38 18.61
C MET A 174 -8.43 -14.11 19.45
N GLU A 175 -9.30 -15.11 19.62
CA GLU A 175 -10.46 -15.02 20.52
C GLU A 175 -10.02 -14.67 21.95
N MET A 176 -8.93 -15.27 22.43
CA MET A 176 -8.37 -14.96 23.75
C MET A 176 -7.90 -13.51 23.86
N ASP A 177 -7.19 -12.99 22.85
CA ASP A 177 -6.76 -11.60 22.85
C ASP A 177 -7.96 -10.63 22.82
N LEU A 178 -9.01 -10.95 22.07
CA LEU A 178 -10.23 -10.14 22.05
C LEU A 178 -11.01 -10.21 23.38
N ALA A 179 -10.96 -11.33 24.10
CA ALA A 179 -11.48 -11.39 25.46
C ALA A 179 -10.69 -10.48 26.42
N MET A 180 -9.38 -10.36 26.22
CA MET A 180 -8.54 -9.41 26.97
C MET A 180 -8.84 -7.95 26.59
N VAL A 181 -9.10 -7.67 25.31
CA VAL A 181 -9.56 -6.34 24.83
C VAL A 181 -10.90 -5.98 25.48
N LYS A 182 -11.84 -6.92 25.56
CA LYS A 182 -13.12 -6.72 26.23
C LYS A 182 -12.95 -6.39 27.72
N ALA A 183 -12.01 -7.04 28.39
CA ALA A 183 -11.74 -6.84 29.82
C ALA A 183 -10.89 -5.59 30.13
N ALA A 184 -10.32 -4.93 29.11
CA ALA A 184 -9.47 -3.76 29.31
C ALA A 184 -10.30 -2.55 29.75
N VAL A 185 -9.92 -1.96 30.89
CA VAL A 185 -10.60 -0.79 31.48
C VAL A 185 -9.86 0.51 31.18
N LYS A 186 -8.54 0.46 31.00
CA LYS A 186 -7.70 1.64 30.75
C LYS A 186 -7.32 1.72 29.27
N ASP A 187 -7.35 2.93 28.73
CA ASP A 187 -7.06 3.18 27.30
C ASP A 187 -5.64 2.74 26.89
N GLU A 188 -4.65 2.94 27.76
CA GLU A 188 -3.26 2.48 27.53
C GLU A 188 -3.23 0.96 27.31
N THR A 189 -3.81 0.20 28.24
CA THR A 189 -3.87 -1.26 28.16
C THR A 189 -4.73 -1.75 27.00
N LEU A 190 -5.78 -1.01 26.66
CA LEU A 190 -6.65 -1.33 25.54
C LEU A 190 -5.88 -1.25 24.22
N SER A 191 -5.09 -0.19 24.03
CA SER A 191 -4.30 0.02 22.82
C SER A 191 -3.27 -1.10 22.60
N GLU A 192 -2.54 -1.49 23.65
CA GLU A 192 -1.57 -2.59 23.59
C GLU A 192 -2.23 -3.93 23.23
N ARG A 193 -3.40 -4.21 23.82
CA ARG A 193 -4.16 -5.45 23.55
C ARG A 193 -4.74 -5.46 22.14
N LEU A 194 -5.19 -4.32 21.62
CA LEU A 194 -5.66 -4.21 20.24
C LEU A 194 -4.53 -4.45 19.24
N GLU A 195 -3.33 -3.92 19.48
CA GLU A 195 -2.19 -4.18 18.60
C GLU A 195 -1.77 -5.66 18.64
N GLN A 196 -1.80 -6.29 19.81
CA GLN A 196 -1.56 -7.73 19.94
C GLN A 196 -2.61 -8.54 19.15
N ALA A 197 -3.90 -8.22 19.30
CA ALA A 197 -4.99 -8.88 18.60
C ALA A 197 -4.87 -8.71 17.07
N LYS A 198 -4.54 -7.49 16.59
CA LYS A 198 -4.27 -7.22 15.16
C LYS A 198 -3.13 -8.05 14.62
N ALA A 199 -2.00 -8.09 15.34
CA ALA A 199 -0.85 -8.89 14.93
C ALA A 199 -1.21 -10.36 14.76
N ARG A 200 -2.07 -10.88 15.65
CA ARG A 200 -2.56 -12.26 15.56
C ARG A 200 -3.56 -12.48 14.43
N CYS A 201 -4.42 -11.49 14.17
CA CYS A 201 -5.33 -11.51 13.02
C CYS A 201 -4.54 -11.56 11.70
N ARG A 202 -3.46 -10.79 11.59
CA ARG A 202 -2.51 -10.85 10.46
C ARG A 202 -1.84 -12.21 10.33
N GLN A 203 -1.47 -12.84 11.44
CA GLN A 203 -0.96 -14.21 11.41
C GLN A 203 -2.00 -15.19 10.86
N ALA A 204 -3.26 -15.08 11.27
CA ALA A 204 -4.34 -15.93 10.76
C ALA A 204 -4.55 -15.72 9.25
N ILE A 205 -4.47 -14.48 8.76
CA ILE A 205 -4.52 -14.14 7.34
C ILE A 205 -3.40 -14.85 6.57
N LEU A 206 -2.17 -14.82 7.08
CA LEU A 206 -1.04 -15.49 6.44
C LEU A 206 -1.22 -17.00 6.36
N VAL A 207 -1.77 -17.62 7.41
CA VAL A 207 -2.10 -19.06 7.41
C VAL A 207 -3.18 -19.36 6.36
N ALA A 208 -4.26 -18.58 6.31
CA ALA A 208 -5.33 -18.75 5.33
C ALA A 208 -4.85 -18.53 3.89
N ASN A 209 -3.92 -17.61 3.66
CA ASN A 209 -3.34 -17.38 2.34
C ASN A 209 -2.40 -18.52 1.89
N SER A 210 -1.93 -19.35 2.82
CA SER A 210 -1.11 -20.53 2.52
C SER A 210 -1.91 -21.81 2.28
N PHE A 211 -3.25 -21.73 2.31
CA PHE A 211 -4.15 -22.84 1.98
C PHE A 211 -4.04 -23.24 0.51
#